data_AF-A0A7X1M2K3-F1
#
_entry.id   AF-A0A7X1M2K3-F1
#
_cell.length_a   1.000
_cell.length_b   1.000
_cell.length_c   1.000
_cell.angle_alpha   90.00
_cell.angle_beta   90.00
_cell.angle_gamma   90.00
#
_symmetry.space_group_name_H-M   'P 1'
#
loop_
_entity.id
_entity.type
_entity.pdbx_description
1 polymer ?
#
loop_
_entity_poly.entity_id
_entity_poly.type
_entity_poly.pdbx_seq_one_letter_code
_entity_poly.pdbx_strand_id
1 'polypeptide(L)'
;MTFEPERLGRSKSDLAESLRQLRKRAGLSGDRLARRCAMSQSKISKIETGRVTPSLVDVQRILRTVDAPAELVREITALARMAHTEWQDTRSSWRRGLEKRQAELAALEADARELRYFLPAMITGLLATPEYIRASLSHCPGDVSKTIAGKIERQHVLYDASKSFVFLLTEQAVAWPLLPKPEMAVQLDRLASLSRLPNITLGVVPYEHVIPRGPLNTFTLYDETLATAETFTGRLVFQDARDVDQYREIFAWFTEHAVFGENARDLLAARVESLLRDL
;
A
#
# COMPACT_ATOMS: atom_id res chain seq x y z
N MET A 1 -8.34 19.89 -3.29
CA MET A 1 -8.53 19.47 -1.88
C MET A 1 -7.18 19.07 -1.33
N THR A 2 -6.61 19.88 -0.44
CA THR A 2 -5.31 19.61 0.19
C THR A 2 -5.48 18.52 1.25
N PHE A 3 -4.88 17.36 1.02
CA PHE A 3 -4.81 16.31 2.04
C PHE A 3 -3.79 16.73 3.08
N GLU A 4 -4.29 17.33 4.16
CA GLU A 4 -3.48 17.68 5.31
C GLU A 4 -3.40 16.47 6.25
N PRO A 5 -2.21 15.93 6.50
CA PRO A 5 -2.04 14.78 7.37
C PRO A 5 -2.45 15.00 8.82
N GLU A 6 -2.43 16.26 9.26
CA GLU A 6 -3.01 16.68 10.54
C GLU A 6 -4.49 16.28 10.64
N ARG A 7 -5.21 16.19 9.51
CA ARG A 7 -6.61 15.75 9.46
C ARG A 7 -6.81 14.27 9.77
N LEU A 8 -5.79 13.42 9.68
CA LEU A 8 -5.88 11.99 10.06
C LEU A 8 -5.62 11.78 11.56
N GLY A 9 -4.73 12.57 12.16
CA GLY A 9 -4.66 12.69 13.62
C GLY A 9 -5.96 13.28 14.18
N ARG A 10 -6.50 14.28 13.48
CA ARG A 10 -7.82 14.85 13.75
C ARG A 10 -8.93 13.81 13.58
N SER A 11 -8.93 12.97 12.54
CA SER A 11 -9.99 11.98 12.30
C SER A 11 -10.12 10.95 13.42
N LYS A 12 -9.02 10.50 14.02
CA LYS A 12 -9.05 9.63 15.23
C LYS A 12 -9.68 10.33 16.43
N SER A 13 -9.32 11.60 16.65
CA SER A 13 -9.90 12.43 17.71
C SER A 13 -11.36 12.79 17.46
N ASP A 14 -11.71 13.14 16.22
CA ASP A 14 -13.04 13.49 15.75
C ASP A 14 -13.97 12.27 15.81
N LEU A 15 -13.47 11.08 15.47
CA LEU A 15 -14.20 9.82 15.65
C LEU A 15 -14.51 9.55 17.12
N ALA A 16 -13.50 9.64 17.99
CA ALA A 16 -13.67 9.43 19.42
C ALA A 16 -14.70 10.40 20.02
N GLU A 17 -14.59 11.69 19.68
CA GLU A 17 -15.51 12.72 20.15
C GLU A 17 -16.92 12.54 19.54
N SER A 18 -17.04 12.20 18.26
CA SER A 18 -18.34 11.95 17.61
C SER A 18 -19.08 10.77 18.24
N LEU A 19 -18.39 9.66 18.51
CA LEU A 19 -18.96 8.50 19.20
C LEU A 19 -19.39 8.85 20.63
N ARG A 20 -18.57 9.64 21.33
CA ARG A 20 -18.87 10.13 22.69
C ARG A 20 -20.09 11.05 22.69
N GLN A 21 -20.20 11.97 21.73
CA GLN A 21 -21.34 12.87 21.58
C GLN A 21 -22.62 12.12 21.23
N LEU A 22 -22.55 11.15 20.33
CA LEU A 22 -23.68 10.27 20.01
C LEU A 22 -24.20 9.55 21.24
N ARG A 23 -23.31 8.95 22.04
CA ARG A 23 -23.71 8.30 23.30
C ARG A 23 -24.43 9.27 24.24
N LYS A 24 -23.88 10.48 24.40
CA LYS A 24 -24.47 11.52 25.26
C LYS A 24 -25.85 11.94 24.75
N ARG A 25 -26.01 12.17 23.45
CA ARG A 25 -27.30 12.51 22.82
C ARG A 25 -28.34 11.41 23.00
N ALA A 26 -27.92 10.15 22.97
CA ALA A 26 -28.78 9.00 23.25
C ALA A 26 -29.08 8.80 24.76
N GLY A 27 -28.56 9.66 25.66
CA GLY A 27 -28.80 9.57 27.10
C GLY A 27 -28.20 8.32 27.76
N LEU A 28 -27.21 7.68 27.14
CA LEU A 28 -26.61 6.44 27.65
C LEU A 28 -25.36 6.72 28.50
N SER A 29 -25.23 6.06 29.64
CA SER A 29 -23.95 5.97 30.35
C SER A 29 -22.97 5.09 29.57
N GLY A 30 -21.67 5.26 29.80
CA GLY A 30 -20.65 4.41 29.17
C GLY A 30 -20.83 2.92 29.47
N ASP A 31 -21.23 2.58 30.70
CA ASP A 31 -21.56 1.20 31.09
C ASP A 31 -22.80 0.67 30.36
N ARG A 32 -23.85 1.49 30.22
CA ARG A 32 -25.09 1.09 29.53
C ARG A 32 -24.86 0.89 28.03
N LEU A 33 -24.04 1.72 27.40
CA LEU A 33 -23.62 1.54 26.00
C LEU A 33 -22.80 0.25 25.86
N ALA A 34 -21.82 0.03 26.74
CA ALA A 34 -20.97 -1.16 26.70
C ALA A 34 -21.78 -2.47 26.74
N ARG A 35 -22.74 -2.56 27.68
CA ARG A 35 -23.64 -3.73 27.78
C ARG A 35 -24.46 -3.94 26.51
N ARG A 36 -25.04 -2.87 25.95
CA ARG A 36 -25.87 -2.96 24.72
C ARG A 36 -25.06 -3.32 23.48
N CYS A 37 -23.80 -2.89 23.41
CA CYS A 37 -22.88 -3.19 22.31
C CYS A 37 -22.16 -4.55 22.46
N ALA A 38 -22.39 -5.29 23.55
CA ALA A 38 -21.62 -6.48 23.93
C ALA A 38 -20.10 -6.22 23.97
N MET A 39 -19.70 -5.11 24.59
CA MET A 39 -18.30 -4.69 24.77
C MET A 39 -18.02 -4.42 26.25
N SER A 40 -16.75 -4.44 26.65
CA SER A 40 -16.38 -4.02 28.00
C SER A 40 -16.47 -2.49 28.15
N GLN A 41 -16.81 -2.02 29.35
CA GLN A 41 -16.83 -0.59 29.67
C GLN A 41 -15.44 0.04 29.45
N SER A 42 -14.37 -0.70 29.75
CA SER A 42 -12.99 -0.29 29.48
C SER A 42 -12.74 -0.04 27.98
N LYS A 43 -13.26 -0.91 27.10
CA LYS A 43 -13.15 -0.74 25.64
C LYS A 43 -13.89 0.52 25.17
N ILE A 44 -15.14 0.72 25.60
CA ILE A 44 -15.91 1.94 25.28
C ILE A 44 -15.19 3.21 25.77
N SER A 45 -14.66 3.20 26.99
CA SER A 45 -13.92 4.33 27.56
C SER A 45 -12.66 4.65 26.75
N LYS A 46 -11.89 3.64 26.36
CA LYS A 46 -10.69 3.82 25.53
C LYS A 46 -11.03 4.33 24.11
N ILE A 47 -12.16 3.90 23.54
CA ILE A 47 -12.66 4.40 22.26
C ILE A 47 -13.02 5.89 22.36
N GLU A 48 -13.83 6.28 23.34
CA GLU A 48 -14.30 7.66 23.51
C GLU A 48 -13.20 8.64 23.95
N THR A 49 -12.08 8.14 24.46
CA THR A 49 -10.89 8.94 24.82
C THR A 49 -9.82 8.92 23.73
N GLY A 50 -10.07 8.28 22.59
CA GLY A 50 -9.11 8.16 21.49
C GLY A 50 -7.89 7.29 21.81
N ARG A 51 -7.89 6.56 22.92
CA ARG A 51 -6.81 5.64 23.33
C ARG A 51 -6.81 4.34 22.53
N VAL A 52 -7.94 3.96 21.94
CA VAL A 52 -8.08 2.80 21.04
C VAL A 52 -8.95 3.19 19.86
N THR A 53 -8.49 2.95 18.63
CA THR A 53 -9.33 3.10 17.43
C THR A 53 -10.33 1.93 17.39
N PRO A 54 -11.66 2.19 17.42
CA PRO A 54 -12.67 1.14 17.33
C PRO A 54 -12.65 0.48 15.95
N SER A 55 -12.82 -0.84 15.84
CA SER A 55 -13.01 -1.48 14.53
C SER A 55 -14.29 -0.96 13.85
N LEU A 56 -14.42 -1.10 12.53
CA LEU A 56 -15.65 -0.70 11.84
C LEU A 56 -16.88 -1.49 12.32
N VAL A 57 -16.69 -2.74 12.73
CA VAL A 57 -17.74 -3.54 13.39
C VAL A 57 -18.13 -2.92 14.73
N ASP A 58 -17.15 -2.46 15.53
CA ASP A 58 -17.43 -1.79 16.79
C ASP A 58 -18.21 -0.48 16.55
N VAL A 59 -17.81 0.31 15.55
CA VAL A 59 -18.49 1.56 15.16
C VAL A 59 -19.93 1.27 14.71
N GLN A 60 -20.15 0.27 13.85
CA GLN A 60 -21.49 -0.11 13.42
C GLN A 60 -22.37 -0.57 14.58
N ARG A 61 -21.82 -1.34 15.54
CA ARG A 61 -22.55 -1.76 16.74
C ARG A 61 -22.96 -0.56 17.60
N ILE A 62 -22.07 0.40 17.79
CA ILE A 62 -22.37 1.63 18.54
C ILE A 62 -23.45 2.43 17.83
N LEU A 63 -23.31 2.68 16.52
CA LEU A 63 -24.27 3.43 15.71
C LEU A 63 -25.67 2.82 15.72
N ARG A 64 -25.77 1.48 15.60
CA ARG A 64 -27.05 0.77 15.71
C ARG A 64 -27.64 0.86 17.12
N THR A 65 -26.81 0.77 18.15
CA THR A 65 -27.25 0.79 19.55
C THR A 65 -27.85 2.13 19.98
N VAL A 66 -27.34 3.22 19.41
CA VAL A 66 -27.82 4.59 19.67
C VAL A 66 -28.90 5.05 18.67
N ASP A 67 -29.32 4.16 17.76
CA ASP A 67 -30.27 4.46 16.68
C ASP A 67 -29.88 5.73 15.89
N ALA A 68 -28.61 5.78 15.45
CA ALA A 68 -28.06 6.95 14.79
C ALA A 68 -28.76 7.23 13.44
N PRO A 69 -29.13 8.49 13.14
CA PRO A 69 -29.65 8.89 11.83
C PRO A 69 -28.71 8.53 10.68
N ALA A 70 -29.27 8.19 9.52
CA ALA A 70 -28.52 7.72 8.35
C ALA A 70 -27.35 8.64 7.95
N GLU A 71 -27.52 9.96 8.06
CA GLU A 71 -26.47 10.93 7.73
C GLU A 71 -25.26 10.81 8.68
N LEU A 72 -25.52 10.71 9.99
CA LEU A 72 -24.48 10.50 11.01
C LEU A 72 -23.81 9.13 10.87
N VAL A 73 -24.56 8.11 10.45
CA VAL A 73 -24.00 6.79 10.15
C VAL A 73 -22.98 6.89 9.03
N ARG A 74 -23.28 7.60 7.93
CA ARG A 74 -22.32 7.78 6.83
C ARG A 74 -21.08 8.56 7.29
N GLU A 75 -21.28 9.69 7.95
CA GLU A 75 -20.21 10.56 8.42
C GLU A 75 -19.24 9.83 9.37
N ILE A 76 -19.79 9.16 10.39
CA ILE A 76 -18.97 8.47 11.39
C ILE A 76 -18.32 7.21 10.82
N THR A 77 -18.98 6.53 9.87
CA THR A 77 -18.34 5.43 9.14
C THR A 77 -17.18 5.93 8.28
N ALA A 78 -17.28 7.12 7.67
CA ALA A 78 -16.19 7.73 6.93
C ALA A 78 -15.04 8.13 7.87
N LEU A 79 -15.33 8.75 9.02
CA LEU A 79 -14.33 9.04 10.05
C LEU A 79 -13.64 7.77 10.57
N ALA A 80 -14.40 6.69 10.77
CA ALA A 80 -13.86 5.40 11.18
C ALA A 80 -12.90 4.82 10.14
N ARG A 81 -13.28 4.85 8.86
CA ARG A 81 -12.39 4.44 7.76
C ARG A 81 -11.11 5.28 7.74
N MET A 82 -11.24 6.61 7.79
CA MET A 82 -10.08 7.52 7.84
C MET A 82 -9.21 7.31 9.07
N ALA A 83 -9.78 6.92 10.21
CA ALA A 83 -9.04 6.61 11.43
C ALA A 83 -8.27 5.28 11.35
N HIS A 84 -8.72 4.36 10.49
CA HIS A 84 -8.03 3.11 10.14
C HIS A 84 -7.07 3.25 8.96
N THR A 85 -7.19 4.33 8.17
CA THR A 85 -6.18 4.69 7.18
C THR A 85 -4.98 5.30 7.90
N GLU A 86 -3.93 4.51 8.11
CA GLU A 86 -2.67 5.06 8.61
C GLU A 86 -1.97 5.81 7.48
N TRP A 87 -1.76 7.11 7.66
CA TRP A 87 -0.85 7.88 6.83
C TRP A 87 0.51 7.96 7.48
N GLN A 88 1.51 7.48 6.75
CA GLN A 88 2.90 7.62 7.12
C GLN A 88 3.52 8.76 6.32
N ASP A 89 3.78 9.89 6.98
CA ASP A 89 4.45 11.04 6.36
C ASP A 89 5.80 10.65 5.78
N THR A 90 6.03 11.03 4.54
CA THR A 90 7.36 11.02 3.95
C THR A 90 8.27 11.97 4.74
N ARG A 91 7.93 13.24 5.00
CA ARG A 91 8.75 14.25 5.74
C ARG A 91 9.10 13.82 7.17
N SER A 92 8.15 13.24 7.92
CA SER A 92 8.47 12.66 9.22
C SER A 92 9.28 11.36 9.12
N SER A 93 9.20 10.61 8.02
CA SER A 93 10.06 9.45 7.76
C SER A 93 11.49 9.84 7.40
N TRP A 94 11.72 10.95 6.69
CA TRP A 94 13.08 11.52 6.52
C TRP A 94 13.69 11.93 7.85
N ARG A 95 12.88 12.52 8.75
CA ARG A 95 13.31 12.89 10.11
C ARG A 95 13.48 11.71 11.07
N ARG A 96 12.72 10.61 10.89
CA ARG A 96 12.77 9.39 11.72
C ARG A 96 13.73 8.31 11.17
N GLY A 97 14.32 8.55 9.99
CA GLY A 97 15.24 7.65 9.30
C GLY A 97 14.53 6.76 8.27
N LEU A 98 15.00 6.79 7.02
CA LEU A 98 14.58 5.89 5.93
C LEU A 98 14.70 4.40 6.30
N GLU A 99 15.61 4.09 7.23
CA GLU A 99 15.85 2.77 7.81
C GLU A 99 14.61 2.19 8.50
N LYS A 100 13.89 2.99 9.29
CA LYS A 100 12.67 2.52 9.98
C LYS A 100 11.61 2.09 8.98
N ARG A 101 11.44 2.84 7.88
CA ARG A 101 10.54 2.46 6.79
C ARG A 101 10.96 1.17 6.10
N GLN A 102 12.27 0.92 5.94
CA GLN A 102 12.74 -0.34 5.39
C GLN A 102 12.45 -1.52 6.33
N ALA A 103 12.61 -1.32 7.65
CA ALA A 103 12.30 -2.34 8.65
C ALA A 103 10.79 -2.65 8.72
N GLU A 104 9.92 -1.64 8.68
CA GLU A 104 8.47 -1.82 8.63
C GLU A 104 8.05 -2.60 7.38
N LEU A 105 8.62 -2.27 6.22
CA LEU A 105 8.39 -3.01 4.99
C LEU A 105 8.88 -4.45 5.07
N ALA A 106 10.07 -4.68 5.61
CA ALA A 106 10.61 -6.02 5.79
C ALA A 106 9.70 -6.86 6.70
N ALA A 107 9.14 -6.28 7.76
CA ALA A 107 8.20 -6.95 8.66
C ALA A 107 6.90 -7.36 7.93
N LEU A 108 6.31 -6.43 7.16
CA LEU A 108 5.12 -6.75 6.35
C LEU A 108 5.40 -7.88 5.33
N GLU A 109 6.58 -7.83 4.70
CA GLU A 109 7.00 -8.85 3.74
C GLU A 109 7.29 -10.21 4.42
N ALA A 110 7.84 -10.19 5.63
CA ALA A 110 8.11 -11.38 6.42
C ALA A 110 6.83 -12.07 6.90
N ASP A 111 5.81 -11.31 7.29
CA ASP A 111 4.55 -11.85 7.82
C ASP A 111 3.62 -12.38 6.71
N ALA A 112 3.66 -11.79 5.52
CA ALA A 112 2.77 -12.15 4.41
C ALA A 112 3.19 -13.44 3.68
N ARG A 113 2.24 -14.22 3.17
CA ARG A 113 2.54 -15.39 2.31
C ARG A 113 2.35 -15.10 0.84
N GLU A 114 1.39 -14.26 0.49
CA GLU A 114 1.14 -13.80 -0.85
C GLU A 114 1.28 -12.29 -0.92
N LEU A 115 2.11 -11.81 -1.85
CA LEU A 115 2.33 -10.39 -2.05
C LEU A 115 2.04 -10.01 -3.50
N ARG A 116 1.16 -9.03 -3.69
CA ARG A 116 0.80 -8.55 -5.04
C ARG A 116 1.17 -7.08 -5.18
N TYR A 117 2.10 -6.78 -6.07
CA TYR A 117 2.60 -5.43 -6.31
C TYR A 117 2.07 -4.90 -7.63
N PHE A 118 1.33 -3.80 -7.58
CA PHE A 118 0.95 -3.03 -8.76
C PHE A 118 1.91 -1.85 -8.94
N LEU A 119 2.62 -1.83 -10.06
CA LEU A 119 3.76 -0.95 -10.33
C LEU A 119 3.50 -0.14 -11.61
N PRO A 120 2.76 0.99 -11.50
CA PRO A 120 2.29 1.72 -12.68
C PRO A 120 3.29 2.71 -13.28
N ALA A 121 4.37 3.05 -12.56
CA ALA A 121 5.29 4.11 -12.99
C ALA A 121 6.77 3.80 -12.74
N MET A 122 7.09 2.93 -11.77
CA MET A 122 8.47 2.63 -11.35
C MET A 122 8.60 1.18 -10.91
N ILE A 123 9.80 0.63 -11.06
CA ILE A 123 10.14 -0.72 -10.57
C ILE A 123 10.35 -0.67 -9.05
N THR A 124 9.84 -1.67 -8.33
CA THR A 124 10.05 -1.79 -6.88
C THR A 124 11.49 -2.18 -6.54
N GLY A 125 11.96 -1.77 -5.36
CA GLY A 125 13.30 -2.09 -4.86
C GLY A 125 13.59 -3.59 -4.75
N LEU A 126 12.58 -4.46 -4.65
CA LEU A 126 12.77 -5.91 -4.66
C LEU A 126 13.30 -6.42 -6.02
N LEU A 127 12.79 -5.84 -7.11
CA LEU A 127 13.13 -6.23 -8.48
C LEU A 127 14.32 -5.44 -9.05
N ALA A 128 14.69 -4.34 -8.40
CA ALA A 128 15.66 -3.38 -8.89
C ALA A 128 17.12 -3.90 -8.81
N THR A 129 17.96 -3.46 -9.74
CA THR A 129 19.43 -3.58 -9.67
C THR A 129 19.98 -2.58 -8.63
N PRO A 130 21.21 -2.78 -8.13
CA PRO A 130 21.86 -1.80 -7.26
C PRO A 130 21.92 -0.39 -7.87
N GLU A 131 22.17 -0.30 -9.18
CA GLU A 131 22.23 0.96 -9.94
C GLU A 131 20.87 1.66 -9.94
N TYR A 132 19.79 0.91 -10.20
CA TYR A 132 18.43 1.43 -10.16
C TYR A 132 18.04 1.91 -8.77
N ILE A 133 18.38 1.14 -7.72
CA ILE A 133 18.15 1.55 -6.33
C ILE A 133 18.87 2.86 -6.03
N ARG A 134 20.16 2.98 -6.37
CA ARG A 134 20.94 4.21 -6.16
C ARG A 134 20.30 5.41 -6.88
N ALA A 135 19.94 5.25 -8.15
CA ALA A 135 19.33 6.31 -8.94
C ALA A 135 17.96 6.74 -8.39
N SER A 136 17.14 5.80 -7.92
CA SER A 136 15.82 6.07 -7.31
C SER A 136 15.90 6.89 -6.02
N LEU A 137 17.06 6.90 -5.37
CA LEU A 137 17.32 7.62 -4.13
C LEU A 137 18.20 8.86 -4.36
N SER A 138 18.55 9.21 -5.59
CA SER A 138 19.45 10.33 -5.88
C SER A 138 18.88 11.70 -5.48
N HIS A 139 17.55 11.85 -5.50
CA HIS A 139 16.87 13.06 -5.06
C HIS A 139 16.74 13.16 -3.53
N CYS A 140 17.24 12.16 -2.79
CA CYS A 140 17.11 12.10 -1.34
C CYS A 140 18.19 12.92 -0.64
N PRO A 141 17.84 13.93 0.19
CA PRO A 141 18.82 14.54 1.08
C PRO A 141 19.44 13.54 2.06
N GLY A 142 20.75 13.69 2.29
CA GLY A 142 21.52 12.93 3.28
C GLY A 142 22.23 11.68 2.72
N ASP A 143 22.92 10.96 3.61
CA ASP A 143 23.57 9.69 3.26
C ASP A 143 22.51 8.57 3.16
N VAL A 144 22.34 8.03 1.96
CA VAL A 144 21.39 6.95 1.65
C VAL A 144 22.05 5.57 1.60
N SER A 145 23.35 5.44 1.90
CA SER A 145 24.11 4.19 1.76
C SER A 145 23.50 3.03 2.55
N LYS A 146 23.09 3.27 3.79
CA LYS A 146 22.39 2.27 4.62
C LYS A 146 21.00 1.90 4.09
N THR A 147 20.30 2.86 3.48
CA THR A 147 18.99 2.60 2.84
C THR A 147 19.16 1.72 1.61
N ILE A 148 20.20 1.97 0.81
CA ILE A 148 20.55 1.12 -0.34
C ILE A 148 20.88 -0.30 0.13
N ALA A 149 21.75 -0.44 1.13
CA ALA A 149 22.10 -1.74 1.70
C ALA A 149 20.87 -2.49 2.22
N GLY A 150 19.99 -1.83 2.97
CA GLY A 150 18.75 -2.43 3.47
C GLY A 150 17.76 -2.85 2.36
N LYS A 151 17.69 -2.09 1.26
CA LYS A 151 16.90 -2.48 0.09
C LYS A 151 17.46 -3.72 -0.61
N ILE A 152 18.79 -3.80 -0.75
CA ILE A 152 19.47 -4.97 -1.32
C ILE A 152 19.26 -6.20 -0.43
N GLU A 153 19.44 -6.05 0.88
CA GLU A 153 19.26 -7.15 1.84
C GLU A 153 17.84 -7.70 1.80
N ARG A 154 16.82 -6.82 1.69
CA ARG A 154 15.41 -7.23 1.55
C ARG A 154 15.12 -8.09 0.33
N GLN A 155 15.95 -8.04 -0.73
CA GLN A 155 15.71 -8.84 -1.93
C GLN A 155 15.81 -10.34 -1.69
N HIS A 156 16.47 -10.78 -0.60
CA HIS A 156 16.53 -12.20 -0.23
C HIS A 156 15.14 -12.84 -0.05
N VAL A 157 14.13 -12.05 0.32
CA VAL A 157 12.74 -12.55 0.49
C VAL A 157 12.17 -13.15 -0.80
N LEU A 158 12.67 -12.75 -1.98
CA LEU A 158 12.24 -13.30 -3.26
C LEU A 158 12.59 -14.79 -3.42
N TYR A 159 13.58 -15.27 -2.68
CA TYR A 159 14.03 -16.67 -2.71
C TYR A 159 13.39 -17.53 -1.61
N ASP A 160 12.51 -16.96 -0.80
CA ASP A 160 11.71 -17.72 0.16
C ASP A 160 10.58 -18.46 -0.58
N ALA A 161 10.77 -19.77 -0.74
CA ALA A 161 9.81 -20.64 -1.42
C ALA A 161 8.47 -20.81 -0.67
N SER A 162 8.37 -20.37 0.59
CA SER A 162 7.10 -20.36 1.33
C SER A 162 6.19 -19.17 0.96
N LYS A 163 6.72 -18.21 0.19
CA LYS A 163 6.04 -17.00 -0.24
C LYS A 163 5.77 -17.03 -1.73
N SER A 164 4.72 -16.34 -2.16
CA SER A 164 4.37 -16.13 -3.56
C SER A 164 4.28 -14.63 -3.87
N PHE A 165 4.80 -14.25 -5.03
CA PHE A 165 4.84 -12.86 -5.46
C PHE A 165 4.16 -12.70 -6.82
N VAL A 166 3.29 -11.71 -6.94
CA VAL A 166 2.75 -11.26 -8.23
C VAL A 166 3.17 -9.82 -8.45
N PHE A 167 4.01 -9.56 -9.44
CA PHE A 167 4.42 -8.23 -9.85
C PHE A 167 3.70 -7.87 -11.14
N LEU A 168 2.87 -6.84 -11.09
CA LEU A 168 2.12 -6.33 -12.23
C LEU A 168 2.65 -4.94 -12.58
N LEU A 169 3.46 -4.87 -13.63
CA LEU A 169 4.06 -3.64 -14.12
C LEU A 169 3.24 -3.11 -15.29
N THR A 170 3.17 -1.80 -15.44
CA THR A 170 2.80 -1.21 -16.73
C THR A 170 4.03 -1.11 -17.62
N GLU A 171 3.84 -1.03 -18.93
CA GLU A 171 4.92 -0.71 -19.85
C GLU A 171 5.56 0.65 -19.53
N GLN A 172 4.83 1.61 -18.92
CA GLN A 172 5.43 2.86 -18.41
C GLN A 172 6.48 2.60 -17.32
N ALA A 173 6.21 1.70 -16.39
CA ALA A 173 7.15 1.40 -15.30
C ALA A 173 8.46 0.79 -15.80
N VAL A 174 8.37 0.01 -16.89
CA VAL A 174 9.51 -0.59 -17.59
C VAL A 174 10.26 0.46 -18.42
N ALA A 175 9.53 1.40 -19.03
CA ALA A 175 10.08 2.39 -19.94
C ALA A 175 10.65 3.65 -19.26
N TRP A 176 10.33 3.89 -17.98
CA TRP A 176 10.75 5.10 -17.27
C TRP A 176 12.28 5.25 -17.23
N PRO A 177 12.86 6.35 -17.76
CA PRO A 177 14.29 6.48 -17.98
C PRO A 177 15.02 6.93 -16.70
N LEU A 178 15.01 6.09 -15.66
CA LEU A 178 15.70 6.37 -14.40
C LEU A 178 17.23 6.27 -14.54
N LEU A 179 17.70 5.39 -15.43
CA LEU A 179 19.11 5.12 -15.68
C LEU A 179 19.47 5.42 -17.15
N PRO A 180 20.76 5.55 -17.49
CA PRO A 180 21.18 5.54 -18.88
C PRO A 180 20.82 4.19 -19.57
N LYS A 181 20.77 4.22 -20.91
CA LYS A 181 20.24 3.10 -21.71
C LYS A 181 20.91 1.74 -21.42
N PRO A 182 22.24 1.62 -21.29
CA PRO A 182 22.89 0.34 -20.96
C PRO A 182 22.46 -0.23 -19.60
N GLU A 183 22.40 0.61 -18.56
CA GLU A 183 22.03 0.18 -17.22
C GLU A 183 20.53 -0.12 -17.11
N MET A 184 19.69 0.59 -17.87
CA MET A 184 18.28 0.21 -18.02
C MET A 184 18.13 -1.16 -18.68
N ALA A 185 18.92 -1.50 -19.70
CA ALA A 185 18.89 -2.83 -20.31
C ALA A 185 19.18 -3.93 -19.28
N VAL A 186 20.22 -3.75 -18.46
CA VAL A 186 20.55 -4.68 -17.35
C VAL A 186 19.39 -4.80 -16.35
N GLN A 187 18.70 -3.70 -16.04
CA GLN A 187 17.52 -3.74 -15.19
C GLN A 187 16.39 -4.59 -15.78
N LEU A 188 16.16 -4.52 -17.10
CA LEU A 188 15.11 -5.30 -17.75
C LEU A 188 15.48 -6.79 -17.86
N ASP A 189 16.75 -7.11 -18.14
CA ASP A 189 17.26 -8.48 -18.12
C ASP A 189 17.09 -9.12 -16.73
N ARG A 190 17.28 -8.33 -15.67
CA ARG A 190 16.99 -8.77 -14.30
C ARG A 190 15.52 -9.10 -14.09
N LEU A 191 14.58 -8.30 -14.61
CA LEU A 191 13.14 -8.62 -14.55
C LEU A 191 12.84 -9.94 -15.25
N ALA A 192 13.37 -10.14 -16.46
CA ALA A 192 13.21 -11.37 -17.20
C ALA A 192 13.78 -12.58 -16.45
N SER A 193 14.92 -12.42 -15.78
CA SER A 193 15.54 -13.46 -14.96
C SER A 193 14.70 -13.82 -13.73
N LEU A 194 14.22 -12.82 -12.98
CA LEU A 194 13.37 -13.03 -11.80
C LEU A 194 12.01 -13.66 -12.17
N SER A 195 11.47 -13.36 -13.36
CA SER A 195 10.23 -13.99 -13.84
C SER A 195 10.29 -15.51 -14.04
N ARG A 196 11.49 -16.11 -13.96
CA ARG A 196 11.72 -17.56 -14.07
C ARG A 196 11.68 -18.27 -12.72
N LEU A 197 11.65 -17.54 -11.60
CA LEU A 197 11.53 -18.13 -10.28
C LEU A 197 10.12 -18.71 -10.08
N PRO A 198 9.96 -19.93 -9.52
CA PRO A 198 8.69 -20.64 -9.48
C PRO A 198 7.64 -19.95 -8.59
N ASN A 199 8.08 -19.12 -7.64
CA ASN A 199 7.25 -18.37 -6.74
C ASN A 199 6.97 -16.93 -7.19
N ILE A 200 7.45 -16.53 -8.39
CA ILE A 200 7.27 -15.19 -8.93
C ILE A 200 6.44 -15.24 -10.21
N THR A 201 5.30 -14.56 -10.20
CA THR A 201 4.53 -14.23 -11.40
C THR A 201 4.79 -12.78 -11.78
N LEU A 202 5.34 -12.54 -12.98
CA LEU A 202 5.59 -11.20 -13.49
C LEU A 202 4.71 -10.96 -14.72
N GLY A 203 3.86 -9.94 -14.62
CA GLY A 203 2.98 -9.46 -15.70
C GLY A 203 3.34 -8.06 -16.13
N VAL A 204 3.16 -7.78 -17.42
CA VAL A 204 3.32 -6.43 -17.99
C VAL A 204 2.01 -6.04 -18.69
N VAL A 205 1.48 -4.86 -18.37
CA VAL A 205 0.33 -4.26 -19.04
C VAL A 205 0.86 -3.42 -20.23
N PRO A 206 0.70 -3.88 -21.48
CA PRO A 206 1.25 -3.23 -22.67
C PRO A 206 0.40 -2.04 -23.15
N TYR A 207 0.97 -1.18 -23.99
CA TYR A 207 0.27 -0.05 -24.65
C TYR A 207 -0.70 -0.46 -25.77
N GLU A 208 -0.66 -1.71 -26.19
CA GLU A 208 -1.28 -2.16 -27.44
C GLU A 208 -2.82 -2.14 -27.42
N HIS A 209 -3.44 -1.97 -26.25
CA HIS A 209 -4.90 -2.01 -26.09
C HIS A 209 -5.45 -0.82 -25.30
N VAL A 210 -6.71 -0.47 -25.56
CA VAL A 210 -7.41 0.57 -24.81
C VAL A 210 -7.77 0.04 -23.42
N ILE A 211 -7.23 0.69 -22.41
CA ILE A 211 -7.45 0.37 -20.99
C ILE A 211 -8.35 1.47 -20.40
N PRO A 212 -9.66 1.20 -20.15
CA PRO A 212 -10.63 2.24 -19.79
C PRO A 212 -10.48 2.76 -18.34
N ARG A 213 -9.49 2.27 -17.59
CA ARG A 213 -9.16 2.71 -16.23
C ARG A 213 -7.67 3.04 -16.12
N GLY A 214 -7.37 4.30 -15.80
CA GLY A 214 -5.98 4.76 -15.65
C GLY A 214 -5.29 4.22 -14.39
N PRO A 215 -3.98 3.89 -14.47
CA PRO A 215 -3.21 3.43 -13.34
C PRO A 215 -2.75 4.63 -12.47
N LEU A 216 -3.26 4.74 -11.23
CA LEU A 216 -3.03 5.94 -10.40
C LEU A 216 -1.77 5.87 -9.53
N ASN A 217 -1.73 4.95 -8.57
CA ASN A 217 -0.68 4.88 -7.56
C ASN A 217 -0.11 3.46 -7.51
N THR A 218 1.18 3.36 -7.15
CA THR A 218 1.75 2.08 -6.71
C THR A 218 1.00 1.59 -5.49
N PHE A 219 0.59 0.32 -5.49
CA PHE A 219 0.05 -0.32 -4.30
C PHE A 219 0.51 -1.76 -4.16
N THR A 220 0.49 -2.26 -2.93
CA THR A 220 0.86 -3.63 -2.57
C THR A 220 -0.23 -4.24 -1.72
N LEU A 221 -0.67 -5.44 -2.08
CA LEU A 221 -1.51 -6.30 -1.26
C LEU A 221 -0.63 -7.30 -0.52
N TYR A 222 -0.91 -7.49 0.76
CA TYR A 222 -0.29 -8.51 1.61
C TYR A 222 -1.41 -9.44 2.07
N ASP A 223 -1.41 -10.66 1.53
CA ASP A 223 -2.49 -11.63 1.64
C ASP A 223 -3.86 -11.00 1.30
N GLU A 224 -4.90 -11.31 2.09
CA GLU A 224 -6.25 -10.74 1.98
C GLU A 224 -6.54 -9.70 3.06
N THR A 225 -5.52 -9.28 3.83
CA THR A 225 -5.74 -8.54 5.09
C THR A 225 -5.23 -7.11 5.07
N LEU A 226 -4.33 -6.78 4.14
CA LEU A 226 -3.64 -5.50 4.15
C LEU A 226 -3.38 -5.02 2.72
N ALA A 227 -3.64 -3.73 2.47
CA ALA A 227 -3.17 -3.03 1.28
C ALA A 227 -2.36 -1.80 1.68
N THR A 228 -1.33 -1.47 0.91
CA THR A 228 -0.60 -0.21 1.05
C THR A 228 -0.58 0.52 -0.27
N ALA A 229 -0.82 1.83 -0.29
CA ALA A 229 -0.67 2.67 -1.48
C ALA A 229 0.38 3.75 -1.24
N GLU A 230 1.31 3.89 -2.19
CA GLU A 230 2.35 4.92 -2.13
C GLU A 230 1.86 6.23 -2.75
N THR A 231 2.26 7.34 -2.15
CA THR A 231 2.09 8.69 -2.69
C THR A 231 3.44 9.41 -2.59
N PHE A 232 3.63 10.50 -3.33
CA PHE A 232 4.83 11.32 -3.20
C PHE A 232 5.09 11.78 -1.75
N THR A 233 4.00 12.01 -1.01
CA THR A 233 4.04 12.54 0.35
C THR A 233 4.01 11.47 1.45
N GLY A 234 3.85 10.20 1.11
CA GLY A 234 3.75 9.17 2.15
C GLY A 234 3.26 7.83 1.65
N ARG A 235 2.78 7.04 2.59
CA ARG A 235 2.08 5.78 2.33
C ARG A 235 0.76 5.78 3.08
N LEU A 236 -0.28 5.26 2.43
CA LEU A 236 -1.54 4.91 3.03
C LEU A 236 -1.53 3.40 3.31
N VAL A 237 -1.98 3.02 4.51
CA VAL A 237 -2.15 1.62 4.91
C VAL A 237 -3.64 1.36 5.13
N PHE A 238 -4.16 0.31 4.51
CA PHE A 238 -5.56 -0.10 4.55
C PHE A 238 -5.67 -1.49 5.17
N GLN A 239 -6.49 -1.60 6.21
CA GLN A 239 -6.79 -2.87 6.91
C GLN A 239 -8.30 -3.18 6.93
N ASP A 240 -9.17 -2.27 6.45
CA ASP A 240 -10.59 -2.58 6.29
C ASP A 240 -10.76 -3.56 5.13
N ALA A 241 -11.49 -4.66 5.37
CA ALA A 241 -11.70 -5.70 4.38
C ALA A 241 -12.26 -5.14 3.06
N ARG A 242 -13.16 -4.15 3.12
CA ARG A 242 -13.74 -3.53 1.92
C ARG A 242 -12.74 -2.71 1.12
N ASP A 243 -11.83 -2.01 1.79
CA ASP A 243 -10.79 -1.23 1.13
C ASP A 243 -9.77 -2.19 0.50
N VAL A 244 -9.39 -3.25 1.23
CA VAL A 244 -8.50 -4.30 0.71
C VAL A 244 -9.12 -5.02 -0.49
N ASP A 245 -10.39 -5.42 -0.40
CA ASP A 245 -11.13 -6.05 -1.51
C ASP A 245 -11.23 -5.13 -2.73
N GLN A 246 -11.44 -3.83 -2.52
CA GLN A 246 -11.40 -2.87 -3.63
C GLN A 246 -10.02 -2.85 -4.32
N TYR A 247 -8.92 -2.89 -3.57
CA TYR A 247 -7.58 -3.01 -4.17
C TYR A 247 -7.36 -4.35 -4.88
N ARG A 248 -7.95 -5.45 -4.38
CA ARG A 248 -7.91 -6.75 -5.05
C ARG A 248 -8.67 -6.74 -6.37
N GLU A 249 -9.86 -6.13 -6.41
CA GLU A 249 -10.64 -5.95 -7.64
C GLU A 249 -9.85 -5.13 -8.68
N ILE A 250 -9.20 -4.05 -8.24
CA ILE A 250 -8.34 -3.23 -9.11
C ILE A 250 -7.17 -4.05 -9.66
N PHE A 251 -6.52 -4.83 -8.79
CA PHE A 251 -5.39 -5.68 -9.18
C PHE A 251 -5.81 -6.74 -10.20
N ALA A 252 -6.92 -7.44 -9.94
CA ALA A 252 -7.49 -8.43 -10.85
C ALA A 252 -7.83 -7.81 -12.21
N TRP A 253 -8.45 -6.63 -12.20
CA TRP A 253 -8.79 -5.92 -13.42
C TRP A 253 -7.56 -5.58 -14.28
N PHE A 254 -6.47 -5.08 -13.69
CA PHE A 254 -5.23 -4.86 -14.46
C PHE A 254 -4.56 -6.17 -14.88
N THR A 255 -4.73 -7.25 -14.11
CA THR A 255 -4.20 -8.58 -14.45
C THR A 255 -4.85 -9.11 -15.74
N GLU A 256 -6.14 -8.88 -15.94
CA GLU A 256 -6.85 -9.22 -17.19
C GLU A 256 -6.29 -8.52 -18.43
N HIS A 257 -5.61 -7.38 -18.24
CA HIS A 257 -5.01 -6.58 -19.32
C HIS A 257 -3.49 -6.79 -19.44
N ALA A 258 -2.91 -7.72 -18.68
CA ALA A 258 -1.47 -7.97 -18.71
C ALA A 258 -1.11 -9.22 -19.51
N VAL A 259 0.08 -9.16 -20.11
CA VAL A 259 0.77 -10.33 -20.65
C VAL A 259 1.70 -10.92 -19.59
N PHE A 260 1.85 -12.25 -19.59
CA PHE A 260 2.63 -13.00 -18.62
C PHE A 260 3.56 -13.99 -19.33
N GLY A 261 4.47 -14.61 -18.57
CA GLY A 261 5.28 -15.72 -19.05
C GLY A 261 6.21 -15.31 -20.19
N GLU A 262 6.16 -16.04 -21.30
CA GLU A 262 7.00 -15.78 -22.48
C GLU A 262 6.68 -14.43 -23.12
N ASN A 263 5.42 -14.10 -23.34
CA ASN A 263 4.99 -12.82 -23.91
C ASN A 263 5.51 -11.61 -23.10
N ALA A 264 5.51 -11.70 -21.77
CA ALA A 264 6.07 -10.65 -20.92
C ALA A 264 7.59 -10.52 -21.08
N ARG A 265 8.31 -11.66 -21.21
CA ARG A 265 9.76 -11.67 -21.45
C ARG A 265 10.11 -11.15 -22.84
N ASP A 266 9.31 -11.46 -23.85
CA ASP A 266 9.51 -10.97 -25.21
C ASP A 266 9.34 -9.45 -25.28
N LEU A 267 8.34 -8.91 -24.59
CA LEU A 267 8.16 -7.45 -24.45
C LEU A 267 9.38 -6.80 -23.79
N LEU A 268 9.89 -7.38 -22.70
CA LEU A 268 11.09 -6.89 -22.02
C LEU A 268 12.33 -6.98 -22.94
N ALA A 269 12.51 -8.07 -23.66
CA ALA A 269 13.62 -8.27 -24.59
C ALA A 269 13.57 -7.28 -25.76
N ALA A 270 12.40 -7.09 -26.38
CA ALA A 270 12.21 -6.10 -27.43
C ALA A 270 12.54 -4.68 -26.94
N ARG A 271 12.22 -4.37 -25.68
CA ARG A 271 12.59 -3.09 -25.07
C ARG A 271 14.09 -2.96 -24.85
N VAL A 272 14.77 -4.03 -24.41
CA VAL A 272 16.24 -4.07 -24.30
C VAL A 272 16.90 -3.79 -25.65
N GLU A 273 16.47 -4.50 -26.70
CA GLU A 273 16.97 -4.28 -28.06
C GLU A 273 16.76 -2.84 -28.52
N SER A 274 15.59 -2.26 -28.26
CA SER A 274 15.31 -0.86 -28.59
C SER A 274 16.21 0.12 -27.83
N LEU A 275 16.58 -0.16 -26.57
CA LEU A 275 17.49 0.69 -25.81
C LEU A 275 18.92 0.61 -26.35
N LEU A 276 19.36 -0.57 -26.79
CA LEU A 276 20.74 -0.78 -27.24
C LEU A 276 20.97 -0.44 -28.72
N ARG A 277 19.90 -0.28 -29.52
CA ARG A 277 19.98 -0.01 -30.97
C ARG A 277 20.73 1.28 -31.34
N ASP A 278 20.72 2.29 -30.46
CA ASP A 278 21.29 3.62 -30.73
C ASP A 278 22.61 3.90 -29.99
N LEU A 279 23.29 2.87 -29.49
CA LEU A 279 24.58 2.96 -28.78
C LEU A 279 25.73 2.50 -29.69
#